data_AF-A0A3D8UP32-F1
#
_entry.id   AF-A0A3D8UP32-F1
#
_cell.length_a   1.000
_cell.length_b   1.000
_cell.length_c   1.000
_cell.angle_alpha   90.00
_cell.angle_beta   90.00
_cell.angle_gamma   90.00
#
_symmetry.space_group_name_H-M   'P 1'
#
loop_
_entity.id
_entity.type
_entity.pdbx_description
1 polymer ?
#
loop_
_entity_poly.entity_id
_entity_poly.type
_entity_poly.pdbx_seq_one_letter_code
_entity_poly.pdbx_strand_id
1 'polypeptide(L)'
;MFSNKIKVFLLTSICLIFFFLTYNDVKSKEITTHNLLDNFDICQTNSSLGQYCKDERFNYLEYFKNSKIQINNNKIHYEFDTWDYHFEITKNTKNEVKFIIEDNAKEASYLTKSEIVLRFDEENLIWNLYSDETLYPESERRKYFYLSGKAKVIDGDTIKINDQKIRFSGIDAPESNYRGKEQTCLIEDTKISCGKLSTEFLKNYIEKEDVFCKIEEKKDQFKRNLGECFLKRLSLSKLMVRNGYAFDYEKYSKGKFKYDQAYAQKNKLGMWSMKFEFPWEFRKKN
;
A
#
# COMPACT_ATOMS: atom_id res chain seq x y z
N MET A 1 -0.51 -45.90 45.04
CA MET A 1 -1.27 -45.45 43.84
C MET A 1 -1.02 -43.99 43.40
N PHE A 2 0.03 -43.31 43.88
CA PHE A 2 0.27 -41.88 43.58
C PHE A 2 1.35 -41.59 42.52
N SER A 3 2.18 -42.58 42.16
CA SER A 3 3.35 -42.37 41.26
C SER A 3 2.98 -42.32 39.76
N ASN A 4 1.80 -42.80 39.36
CA ASN A 4 1.39 -42.81 37.94
C ASN A 4 0.76 -41.48 37.45
N LYS A 5 0.18 -40.65 38.33
CA LYS A 5 -0.47 -39.39 37.89
C LYS A 5 0.53 -38.29 37.54
N ILE A 6 1.66 -38.21 38.25
CA ILE A 6 2.71 -37.20 38.01
C ILE A 6 3.45 -37.47 36.70
N LYS A 7 3.75 -38.74 36.38
CA LYS A 7 4.36 -39.12 35.09
C LYS A 7 3.45 -38.83 33.90
N VAL A 8 2.13 -39.03 34.05
CA VAL A 8 1.15 -38.70 32.99
C VAL A 8 1.04 -37.19 32.79
N PHE A 9 1.05 -36.39 33.87
CA PHE A 9 1.02 -34.92 33.76
C PHE A 9 2.31 -34.33 33.17
N LEU A 10 3.47 -34.90 33.49
CA LEU A 10 4.73 -34.50 32.84
C LEU A 10 4.75 -34.89 31.36
N LEU A 11 4.23 -36.07 30.98
CA LEU A 11 4.17 -36.47 29.56
C LEU A 11 3.23 -35.58 28.75
N THR A 12 2.06 -35.21 29.30
CA THR A 12 1.11 -34.34 28.60
C THR A 12 1.61 -32.89 28.52
N SER A 13 2.29 -32.40 29.55
CA SER A 13 2.91 -31.08 29.55
C SER A 13 4.12 -31.00 28.60
N ILE A 14 4.95 -32.04 28.54
CA ILE A 14 6.06 -32.13 27.57
C ILE A 14 5.52 -32.27 26.14
N CYS A 15 4.45 -33.05 25.91
CA CYS A 15 3.81 -33.11 24.60
C CYS A 15 3.17 -31.78 24.19
N LEU A 16 2.53 -31.04 25.09
CA LEU A 16 1.97 -29.71 24.78
C LEU A 16 3.08 -28.67 24.55
N ILE A 17 4.17 -28.72 25.31
CA ILE A 17 5.33 -27.83 25.11
C ILE A 17 6.07 -28.20 23.82
N PHE A 18 6.21 -29.47 23.46
CA PHE A 18 6.70 -29.88 22.13
C PHE A 18 5.72 -29.48 21.03
N PHE A 19 4.41 -29.61 21.23
CA PHE A 19 3.39 -29.16 20.28
C PHE A 19 3.47 -27.64 20.06
N PHE A 20 3.75 -26.85 21.09
CA PHE A 20 3.98 -25.40 20.98
C PHE A 20 5.37 -25.02 20.48
N LEU A 21 6.41 -25.84 20.69
CA LEU A 21 7.78 -25.58 20.21
C LEU A 21 8.04 -26.11 18.78
N THR A 22 7.22 -27.04 18.27
CA THR A 22 7.29 -27.53 16.88
C THR A 22 6.21 -26.96 15.98
N TYR A 23 5.31 -26.10 16.49
CA TYR A 23 4.45 -25.25 15.67
C TYR A 23 5.19 -23.98 15.24
N ASN A 24 6.44 -24.13 14.82
CA ASN A 24 6.95 -23.23 13.81
C ASN A 24 6.31 -23.71 12.51
N ASP A 25 5.46 -22.88 11.90
CA ASP A 25 4.76 -23.16 10.65
C ASP A 25 5.67 -23.91 9.68
N VAL A 26 5.47 -25.23 9.54
CA VAL A 26 6.24 -26.04 8.60
C VAL A 26 5.85 -25.56 7.21
N LYS A 27 6.68 -24.71 6.63
CA LYS A 27 6.50 -24.22 5.27
C LYS A 27 6.49 -25.41 4.31
N SER A 28 5.44 -25.51 3.52
CA SER A 28 5.24 -26.59 2.56
C SER A 28 6.27 -26.50 1.44
N LYS A 29 6.86 -27.64 1.09
CA LYS A 29 7.70 -27.77 -0.10
C LYS A 29 6.90 -27.61 -1.39
N GLU A 30 5.60 -27.87 -1.35
CA GLU A 30 4.69 -27.66 -2.47
C GLU A 30 3.82 -26.43 -2.24
N ILE A 31 3.91 -25.47 -3.16
CA ILE A 31 3.04 -24.29 -3.17
C ILE A 31 1.79 -24.59 -3.96
N THR A 32 0.65 -24.20 -3.42
CA THR A 32 -0.66 -24.24 -4.07
C THR A 32 -1.32 -22.87 -3.93
N THR A 33 -2.46 -22.66 -4.58
CA THR A 33 -3.25 -21.44 -4.39
C THR A 33 -3.73 -21.26 -2.94
N HIS A 34 -3.86 -22.34 -2.17
CA HIS A 34 -4.41 -22.31 -0.80
C HIS A 34 -3.37 -21.92 0.25
N ASN A 35 -2.09 -22.21 0.02
CA ASN A 35 -1.01 -22.00 0.99
C ASN A 35 0.03 -20.97 0.53
N LEU A 36 -0.19 -20.29 -0.61
CA LEU A 36 0.77 -19.34 -1.19
C LEU A 36 1.19 -18.26 -0.19
N LEU A 37 0.23 -17.63 0.49
CA LEU A 37 0.48 -16.55 1.45
C LEU A 37 1.09 -17.02 2.79
N ASP A 38 0.95 -18.30 3.12
CA ASP A 38 1.53 -18.88 4.35
C ASP A 38 3.03 -19.18 4.16
N ASN A 39 3.45 -19.40 2.92
CA ASN A 39 4.81 -19.81 2.59
C ASN A 39 5.69 -18.66 2.11
N PHE A 40 5.08 -17.52 1.80
CA PHE A 40 5.74 -16.34 1.27
C PHE A 40 5.38 -15.10 2.08
N ASP A 41 6.40 -14.36 2.51
CA ASP A 41 6.22 -13.06 3.14
C ASP A 41 5.96 -11.98 2.08
N ILE A 42 4.67 -11.68 1.86
CA ILE A 42 4.24 -10.66 0.90
C ILE A 42 4.80 -9.26 1.23
N CYS A 43 5.20 -9.03 2.47
CA CYS A 43 5.79 -7.78 2.91
C CYS A 43 7.13 -7.47 2.23
N GLN A 44 7.80 -8.50 1.70
CA GLN A 44 9.05 -8.35 0.93
C GLN A 44 8.82 -7.85 -0.50
N THR A 45 7.57 -7.91 -1.00
CA THR A 45 7.25 -7.42 -2.34
C THR A 45 7.28 -5.89 -2.41
N ASN A 46 7.41 -5.37 -3.62
CA ASN A 46 7.23 -3.97 -3.97
C ASN A 46 5.74 -3.61 -4.20
N SER A 47 4.79 -4.49 -3.85
CA SER A 47 3.34 -4.28 -4.03
C SER A 47 2.80 -3.23 -3.07
N SER A 48 1.55 -2.78 -3.26
CA SER A 48 0.93 -1.89 -2.27
C SER A 48 0.89 -2.54 -0.89
N LEU A 49 0.65 -3.85 -0.81
CA LEU A 49 0.70 -4.66 0.42
C LEU A 49 2.10 -4.68 1.04
N GLY A 50 3.13 -4.87 0.23
CA GLY A 50 4.52 -4.81 0.69
C GLY A 50 4.86 -3.49 1.36
N GLN A 51 4.33 -2.39 0.82
CA GLN A 51 4.48 -1.08 1.45
C GLN A 51 3.58 -0.88 2.68
N TYR A 52 2.36 -1.44 2.72
CA TYR A 52 1.49 -1.39 3.90
C TYR A 52 2.08 -2.15 5.09
N CYS A 53 2.84 -3.22 4.86
CA CYS A 53 3.57 -3.94 5.90
C CYS A 53 4.62 -3.11 6.64
N LYS A 54 4.95 -1.89 6.18
CA LYS A 54 5.79 -0.96 6.94
C LYS A 54 5.08 -0.40 8.18
N ASP A 55 3.75 -0.43 8.23
CA ASP A 55 3.01 -0.14 9.46
C ASP A 55 3.04 -1.38 10.33
N GLU A 56 3.69 -1.32 11.49
CA GLU A 56 3.81 -2.45 12.44
C GLU A 56 2.45 -2.97 12.94
N ARG A 57 1.39 -2.18 12.80
CA ARG A 57 0.02 -2.58 13.16
C ARG A 57 -0.68 -3.36 12.06
N PHE A 58 -0.11 -3.43 10.86
CA PHE A 58 -0.70 -4.12 9.72
C PHE A 58 -0.24 -5.58 9.66
N ASN A 59 -1.19 -6.51 9.85
CA ASN A 59 -0.97 -7.93 9.64
C ASN A 59 -1.65 -8.37 8.33
N TYR A 60 -0.87 -8.70 7.31
CA TYR A 60 -1.43 -9.06 6.00
C TYR A 60 -2.22 -10.38 6.03
N LEU A 61 -1.83 -11.35 6.85
CA LEU A 61 -2.56 -12.62 6.98
C LEU A 61 -3.96 -12.38 7.58
N GLU A 62 -4.07 -11.55 8.62
CA GLU A 62 -5.36 -11.14 9.18
C GLU A 62 -6.17 -10.30 8.20
N TYR A 63 -5.51 -9.41 7.45
CA TYR A 63 -6.15 -8.63 6.41
C TYR A 63 -6.82 -9.52 5.36
N PHE A 64 -6.11 -10.52 4.82
CA PHE A 64 -6.66 -11.45 3.82
C PHE A 64 -7.75 -12.39 4.36
N LYS A 65 -7.70 -12.77 5.65
CA LYS A 65 -8.77 -13.56 6.29
C LYS A 65 -10.14 -12.88 6.27
N ASN A 66 -10.17 -11.55 6.23
CA ASN A 66 -11.41 -10.76 6.23
C ASN A 66 -11.98 -10.52 4.81
N SER A 67 -11.37 -11.08 3.77
CA SER A 67 -11.84 -10.96 2.38
C SER A 67 -12.86 -12.03 2.01
N LYS A 68 -13.59 -11.80 0.92
CA LYS A 68 -14.30 -12.87 0.22
C LYS A 68 -13.32 -13.54 -0.73
N ILE A 69 -13.18 -14.86 -0.62
CA ILE A 69 -12.16 -15.60 -1.39
C ILE A 69 -12.85 -16.42 -2.49
N GLN A 70 -12.34 -16.31 -3.71
CA GLN A 70 -12.69 -17.18 -4.83
C GLN A 70 -11.42 -17.89 -5.32
N ILE A 71 -11.45 -19.21 -5.40
CA ILE A 71 -10.29 -20.01 -5.80
C ILE A 71 -10.64 -20.83 -7.04
N ASN A 72 -9.82 -20.67 -8.08
CA ASN A 72 -9.77 -21.52 -9.26
C ASN A 72 -8.39 -22.18 -9.30
N ASN A 73 -8.22 -23.29 -10.03
CA ASN A 73 -7.01 -24.14 -10.04
C ASN A 73 -5.69 -23.41 -9.75
N ASN A 74 -5.31 -22.44 -10.57
CA ASN A 74 -4.06 -21.68 -10.43
C ASN A 74 -4.27 -20.22 -9.99
N LYS A 75 -5.50 -19.78 -9.70
CA LYS A 75 -5.82 -18.38 -9.42
C LYS A 75 -6.63 -18.23 -8.14
N ILE A 76 -6.21 -17.31 -7.27
CA ILE A 76 -6.97 -16.89 -6.09
C ILE A 76 -7.33 -15.42 -6.22
N HIS A 77 -8.58 -15.09 -5.90
CA HIS A 77 -9.11 -13.75 -5.88
C HIS A 77 -9.57 -13.44 -4.46
N TYR A 78 -8.93 -12.45 -3.86
CA TYR A 78 -9.31 -11.88 -2.57
C TYR A 78 -10.08 -10.59 -2.84
N GLU A 79 -11.39 -10.66 -2.69
CA GLU A 79 -12.30 -9.54 -2.88
C GLU A 79 -12.51 -8.80 -1.56
N PHE A 80 -12.26 -7.50 -1.59
CA PHE A 80 -12.63 -6.56 -0.54
C PHE A 80 -13.64 -5.54 -1.09
N ASP A 81 -14.21 -4.72 -0.22
CA ASP A 81 -15.16 -3.68 -0.63
C ASP A 81 -14.57 -2.69 -1.64
N THR A 82 -13.24 -2.52 -1.64
CA THR A 82 -12.55 -1.39 -2.29
C THR A 82 -11.37 -1.84 -3.15
N TRP A 83 -10.99 -3.10 -3.02
CA TRP A 83 -9.76 -3.63 -3.57
C TRP A 83 -9.90 -5.10 -3.87
N ASP A 84 -9.34 -5.52 -5.00
CA ASP A 84 -9.24 -6.92 -5.38
C ASP A 84 -7.76 -7.26 -5.54
N TYR A 85 -7.36 -8.35 -4.91
CA TYR A 85 -6.05 -8.93 -5.17
C TYR A 85 -6.23 -10.25 -5.88
N HIS A 86 -5.59 -10.39 -7.03
CA HIS A 86 -5.55 -11.65 -7.74
C HIS A 86 -4.13 -12.19 -7.71
N PHE A 87 -3.99 -13.46 -7.36
CA PHE A 87 -2.72 -14.16 -7.46
C PHE A 87 -2.90 -15.31 -8.44
N GLU A 88 -2.05 -15.39 -9.46
CA GLU A 88 -2.12 -16.42 -10.49
C GLU A 88 -0.78 -17.14 -10.59
N ILE A 89 -0.73 -18.41 -10.17
CA ILE A 89 0.46 -19.24 -10.32
C ILE A 89 0.64 -19.58 -11.80
N THR A 90 1.75 -19.13 -12.37
CA THR A 90 2.10 -19.34 -13.79
C THR A 90 3.14 -20.44 -13.97
N LYS A 91 3.94 -20.72 -12.94
CA LYS A 91 4.89 -21.83 -12.91
C LYS A 91 5.00 -22.39 -11.51
N ASN A 92 5.01 -23.71 -11.38
CA ASN A 92 5.18 -24.38 -10.10
C ASN A 92 6.07 -25.61 -10.28
N THR A 93 7.24 -25.58 -9.67
CA THR A 93 8.22 -26.66 -9.70
C THR A 93 8.78 -26.87 -8.30
N LYS A 94 9.48 -27.98 -8.07
CA LYS A 94 10.06 -28.31 -6.76
C LYS A 94 10.97 -27.22 -6.15
N ASN A 95 11.61 -26.39 -6.98
CA ASN A 95 12.62 -25.43 -6.52
C ASN A 95 12.31 -23.98 -6.95
N GLU A 96 11.27 -23.77 -7.76
CA GLU A 96 10.89 -22.45 -8.26
C GLU A 96 9.38 -22.36 -8.45
N VAL A 97 8.79 -21.27 -7.94
CA VAL A 97 7.39 -20.90 -8.15
C VAL A 97 7.36 -19.51 -8.76
N LYS A 98 6.56 -19.34 -9.81
CA LYS A 98 6.24 -18.04 -10.39
C LYS A 98 4.76 -17.78 -10.29
N PHE A 99 4.40 -16.57 -9.90
CA PHE A 99 3.02 -16.14 -9.89
C PHE A 99 2.90 -14.65 -10.23
N ILE A 100 1.76 -14.30 -10.81
CA ILE A 100 1.39 -12.91 -11.02
C ILE A 100 0.60 -12.43 -9.83
N ILE A 101 1.02 -11.31 -9.23
CA ILE A 101 0.17 -10.52 -8.34
C ILE A 101 -0.47 -9.43 -9.19
N GLU A 102 -1.78 -9.34 -9.15
CA GLU A 102 -2.55 -8.23 -9.67
C GLU A 102 -3.24 -7.52 -8.52
N ASP A 103 -2.84 -6.27 -8.32
CA ASP A 103 -3.19 -5.42 -7.21
C ASP A 103 -4.08 -4.29 -7.76
N ASN A 104 -5.41 -4.42 -7.53
CA ASN A 104 -6.43 -3.64 -8.21
C ASN A 104 -7.34 -2.90 -7.22
N ALA A 105 -7.31 -1.57 -7.21
CA ALA A 105 -8.46 -0.85 -6.68
C ALA A 105 -9.64 -1.02 -7.63
N LYS A 106 -10.83 -1.36 -7.12
CA LYS A 106 -12.05 -1.49 -7.94
C LYS A 106 -12.38 -0.22 -8.75
N GLU A 107 -11.89 0.93 -8.30
CA GLU A 107 -12.05 2.24 -8.95
C GLU A 107 -10.73 2.83 -9.48
N ALA A 108 -9.60 2.11 -9.39
CA ALA A 108 -8.34 2.59 -9.95
C ALA A 108 -8.31 2.38 -11.45
N SER A 109 -7.87 3.40 -12.18
CA SER A 109 -7.66 3.33 -13.62
C SER A 109 -6.44 2.49 -14.03
N TYR A 110 -5.72 1.88 -13.08
CA TYR A 110 -4.53 1.11 -13.35
C TYR A 110 -4.47 -0.17 -12.52
N LEU A 111 -4.24 -1.28 -13.22
CA LEU A 111 -3.96 -2.60 -12.65
C LEU A 111 -2.44 -2.69 -12.46
N THR A 112 -1.98 -2.78 -11.22
CA THR A 112 -0.56 -3.10 -10.97
C THR A 112 -0.38 -4.60 -11.03
N LYS A 113 0.20 -5.10 -12.13
CA LYS A 113 0.61 -6.50 -12.25
C LYS A 113 2.09 -6.64 -11.94
N SER A 114 2.48 -7.73 -11.30
CA SER A 114 3.88 -8.08 -11.13
C SER A 114 4.10 -9.58 -11.21
N GLU A 115 5.17 -10.00 -11.89
CA GLU A 115 5.67 -11.37 -11.77
C GLU A 115 6.55 -11.47 -10.53
N ILE A 116 6.15 -12.35 -9.61
CA ILE A 116 6.95 -12.75 -8.46
C ILE A 116 7.57 -14.10 -8.74
N VAL A 117 8.86 -14.21 -8.46
CA VAL A 117 9.59 -15.48 -8.51
C VAL A 117 10.07 -15.83 -7.11
N LEU A 118 9.69 -17.00 -6.64
CA LEU A 118 10.19 -17.60 -5.40
C LEU A 118 11.13 -18.75 -5.74
N ARG A 119 12.20 -18.89 -4.96
CA ARG A 119 13.10 -20.04 -5.03
C ARG A 119 13.17 -20.74 -3.68
N PHE A 120 13.15 -22.07 -3.71
CA PHE A 120 13.25 -22.88 -2.51
C PHE A 120 14.72 -23.01 -2.11
N ASP A 121 14.99 -22.68 -0.86
CA ASP A 121 16.26 -22.94 -0.18
C ASP A 121 16.20 -24.32 0.47
N GLU A 122 16.93 -25.29 -0.09
CA GLU A 122 16.93 -26.66 0.39
C GLU A 122 17.64 -26.83 1.75
N GLU A 123 18.54 -25.90 2.13
CA GLU A 123 19.27 -25.96 3.39
C GLU A 123 18.39 -25.48 4.55
N ASN A 124 17.69 -24.36 4.34
CA ASN A 124 16.85 -23.74 5.35
C ASN A 124 15.38 -24.17 5.28
N LEU A 125 15.00 -24.92 4.24
CA LEU A 125 13.62 -25.37 3.97
C LEU A 125 12.61 -24.21 3.89
N ILE A 126 13.00 -23.11 3.25
CA ILE A 126 12.17 -21.90 3.09
C ILE A 126 12.06 -21.46 1.64
N TRP A 127 10.94 -20.81 1.30
CA TRP A 127 10.79 -20.09 0.04
C TRP A 127 11.26 -18.65 0.20
N ASN A 128 12.21 -18.22 -0.63
CA ASN A 128 12.76 -16.88 -0.64
C ASN A 128 12.26 -16.09 -1.86
N LEU A 129 12.00 -14.79 -1.67
CA LEU A 129 11.76 -13.86 -2.77
C LEU A 129 13.02 -13.75 -3.64
N TYR A 130 12.95 -14.20 -4.89
CA TYR A 130 14.04 -14.10 -5.84
C TYR A 130 13.93 -12.85 -6.72
N SER A 131 12.74 -12.58 -7.26
CA SER A 131 12.49 -11.37 -8.04
C SER A 131 11.04 -10.91 -7.94
N ASP A 132 10.85 -9.62 -8.19
CA ASP A 132 9.55 -8.94 -8.20
C ASP A 132 9.55 -7.87 -9.30
N GLU A 133 9.03 -8.24 -10.47
CA GLU A 133 9.07 -7.42 -11.67
C GLU A 133 7.68 -6.88 -12.02
N THR A 134 7.56 -5.56 -12.20
CA THR A 134 6.28 -4.93 -12.56
C THR A 134 5.96 -5.12 -14.04
N LEU A 135 4.75 -5.59 -14.34
CA LEU A 135 4.23 -5.80 -15.69
C LEU A 135 3.31 -4.64 -16.08
N TYR A 136 3.70 -3.84 -17.08
CA TYR A 136 2.91 -2.72 -17.59
C TYR A 136 2.12 -3.12 -18.85
N PRO A 137 0.78 -2.94 -18.91
CA PRO A 137 -0.01 -3.12 -20.12
C PRO A 137 0.50 -2.24 -21.26
N GLU A 138 0.54 -2.75 -22.49
CA GLU A 138 1.03 -1.99 -23.63
C GLU A 138 0.15 -0.80 -24.02
N SER A 139 -1.18 -0.90 -23.81
CA SER A 139 -2.13 0.20 -24.04
C SER A 139 -1.87 1.42 -23.16
N GLU A 140 -1.47 1.19 -21.91
CA GLU A 140 -1.09 2.22 -20.95
C GLU A 140 0.17 2.95 -21.44
N ARG A 141 1.17 2.21 -21.94
CA ARG A 141 2.44 2.77 -22.45
C ARG A 141 2.25 3.85 -23.53
N ARG A 142 1.14 3.83 -24.27
CA ARG A 142 0.85 4.79 -25.35
C ARG A 142 -0.02 5.98 -24.94
N LYS A 143 -0.76 5.89 -23.83
CA LYS A 143 -1.73 6.91 -23.39
C LYS A 143 -1.13 7.97 -22.46
N TYR A 144 -0.12 7.60 -21.67
CA TYR A 144 0.46 8.50 -20.68
C TYR A 144 1.91 8.81 -21.01
N PHE A 145 2.33 10.03 -20.67
CA PHE A 145 3.74 10.34 -20.57
C PHE A 145 4.24 9.87 -19.20
N TYR A 146 5.30 9.08 -19.18
CA TYR A 146 5.88 8.55 -17.95
C TYR A 146 7.13 9.33 -17.60
N LEU A 147 7.25 9.68 -16.32
CA LEU A 147 8.44 10.34 -15.79
C LEU A 147 8.91 9.58 -14.56
N SER A 148 10.20 9.28 -14.51
CA SER A 148 10.82 8.61 -13.36
C SER A 148 12.06 9.36 -12.91
N GLY A 149 12.35 9.32 -11.61
CA GLY A 149 13.59 9.80 -11.02
C GLY A 149 13.42 10.26 -9.58
N LYS A 150 14.47 10.86 -9.03
CA LYS A 150 14.44 11.45 -7.68
C LYS A 150 13.43 12.57 -7.62
N ALA A 151 12.45 12.44 -6.73
CA ALA A 151 11.44 13.44 -6.49
C ALA A 151 11.87 14.41 -5.38
N LYS A 152 11.73 15.71 -5.66
CA LYS A 152 11.73 16.75 -4.64
C LYS A 152 10.30 17.11 -4.30
N VAL A 153 9.91 16.92 -3.04
CA VAL A 153 8.59 17.35 -2.55
C VAL A 153 8.51 18.87 -2.49
N ILE A 154 7.46 19.43 -3.09
CA ILE A 154 7.18 20.88 -3.08
C ILE A 154 6.17 21.20 -1.98
N ASP A 155 5.06 20.45 -1.92
CA ASP A 155 4.02 20.52 -0.90
C ASP A 155 3.30 19.16 -0.79
N GLY A 156 2.24 19.07 0.00
CA GLY A 156 1.53 17.82 0.32
C GLY A 156 0.84 17.11 -0.86
N ASP A 157 0.76 17.73 -2.04
CA ASP A 157 0.24 17.05 -3.23
C ASP A 157 1.04 17.38 -4.51
N THR A 158 2.21 18.01 -4.38
CA THR A 158 3.05 18.41 -5.51
C THR A 158 4.49 17.98 -5.32
N ILE A 159 5.04 17.32 -6.34
CA ILE A 159 6.46 16.96 -6.42
C ILE A 159 7.11 17.55 -7.67
N LYS A 160 8.44 17.54 -7.69
CA LYS A 160 9.26 17.91 -8.85
C LYS A 160 10.22 16.77 -9.16
N ILE A 161 10.17 16.25 -10.39
CA ILE A 161 11.14 15.30 -10.93
C ILE A 161 11.86 15.99 -12.08
N ASN A 162 13.20 16.06 -12.02
CA ASN A 162 14.00 16.93 -12.89
C ASN A 162 13.42 18.35 -12.90
N ASP A 163 13.06 18.93 -14.05
CA ASP A 163 12.43 20.25 -14.13
C ASP A 163 10.90 20.25 -14.21
N GLN A 164 10.28 19.09 -14.10
CA GLN A 164 8.83 18.95 -14.23
C GLN A 164 8.15 18.96 -12.87
N LYS A 165 7.28 19.96 -12.63
CA LYS A 165 6.37 19.98 -11.48
C LYS A 165 5.12 19.16 -11.78
N ILE A 166 4.76 18.29 -10.86
CA ILE A 166 3.69 17.31 -11.00
C ILE A 166 2.81 17.44 -9.76
N ARG A 167 1.54 17.79 -9.97
CA ARG A 167 0.52 17.77 -8.93
C ARG A 167 -0.25 16.45 -9.01
N PHE A 168 -0.47 15.84 -7.86
CA PHE A 168 -1.23 14.61 -7.72
C PHE A 168 -2.69 14.85 -8.12
N SER A 169 -3.16 14.05 -9.05
CA SER A 169 -4.51 14.18 -9.61
C SER A 169 -5.56 13.61 -8.66
N GLY A 170 -6.70 14.28 -8.55
CA GLY A 170 -7.85 13.82 -7.77
C GLY A 170 -7.74 13.98 -6.25
N ILE A 171 -6.65 14.52 -5.72
CA ILE A 171 -6.54 14.82 -4.27
C ILE A 171 -6.26 16.30 -4.03
N ASP A 172 -6.44 16.72 -2.78
CA ASP A 172 -6.15 18.07 -2.33
C ASP A 172 -5.51 18.02 -0.94
N ALA A 173 -4.27 18.51 -0.84
CA ALA A 173 -3.57 18.62 0.44
C ALA A 173 -3.74 20.02 1.07
N PRO A 174 -3.62 20.15 2.40
CA PRO A 174 -3.60 21.46 3.05
C PRO A 174 -2.52 22.40 2.50
N GLU A 175 -2.84 23.68 2.36
CA GLU A 175 -1.97 24.67 1.76
C GLU A 175 -0.84 25.07 2.74
N SER A 176 0.41 24.78 2.37
CA SER A 176 1.58 25.26 3.12
C SER A 176 1.79 26.77 2.95
N ASN A 177 1.39 27.32 1.79
CA ASN A 177 1.33 28.75 1.52
C ASN A 177 0.36 29.03 0.36
N TYR A 178 -0.79 29.62 0.69
CA TYR A 178 -1.73 30.17 -0.27
C TYR A 178 -1.77 31.69 -0.15
N ARG A 179 -1.19 32.41 -1.11
CA ARG A 179 -1.17 33.88 -1.15
C ARG A 179 -0.62 34.52 0.14
N GLY A 180 0.41 33.92 0.72
CA GLY A 180 1.02 34.38 1.97
C GLY A 180 0.31 33.90 3.24
N LYS A 181 -0.73 33.07 3.12
CA LYS A 181 -1.46 32.48 4.24
C LYS A 181 -1.18 30.99 4.35
N GLU A 182 -0.88 30.54 5.55
CA GLU A 182 -0.65 29.14 5.88
C GLU A 182 -1.94 28.51 6.41
N GLN A 183 -2.30 27.32 5.93
CA GLN A 183 -3.46 26.61 6.44
C GLN A 183 -3.13 25.92 7.76
N THR A 184 -3.88 26.27 8.81
CA THR A 184 -3.70 25.73 10.16
C THR A 184 -4.87 24.85 10.61
N CYS A 185 -4.60 23.85 11.44
CA CYS A 185 -5.61 23.09 12.18
C CYS A 185 -5.44 23.31 13.69
N LEU A 186 -6.35 22.76 14.48
CA LEU A 186 -6.37 22.87 15.93
C LEU A 186 -6.33 21.50 16.61
N ILE A 187 -5.41 21.34 17.56
CA ILE A 187 -5.39 20.25 18.55
C ILE A 187 -5.50 20.91 19.92
N GLU A 188 -6.58 20.65 20.66
CA GLU A 188 -6.78 21.25 22.00
C GLU A 188 -6.52 22.77 22.01
N ASP A 189 -7.09 23.48 21.04
CA ASP A 189 -6.93 24.92 20.77
C ASP A 189 -5.52 25.41 20.38
N THR A 190 -4.54 24.49 20.29
CA THR A 190 -3.22 24.78 19.76
C THR A 190 -3.24 24.78 18.24
N LYS A 191 -2.81 25.89 17.62
CA LYS A 191 -2.66 26.00 16.16
C LYS A 191 -1.46 25.21 15.66
N ILE A 192 -1.72 24.36 14.67
CA ILE A 192 -0.71 23.54 14.00
C ILE A 192 -0.73 23.83 12.51
N SER A 193 0.45 23.90 11.87
CA SER A 193 0.53 24.06 10.42
C SER A 193 0.22 22.74 9.70
N CYS A 194 -0.98 22.66 9.13
CA CYS A 194 -1.42 21.45 8.45
C CYS A 194 -0.79 21.29 7.07
N GLY A 195 -0.54 22.41 6.39
CA GLY A 195 0.19 22.39 5.12
C GLY A 195 1.61 21.88 5.28
N LYS A 196 2.33 22.32 6.32
CA LYS A 196 3.68 21.80 6.62
C LYS A 196 3.63 20.34 7.05
N LEU A 197 2.71 19.96 7.95
CA LEU A 197 2.58 18.56 8.37
C LEU A 197 2.33 17.61 7.19
N SER A 198 1.42 17.96 6.28
CA SER A 198 1.17 17.18 5.06
C SER A 198 2.42 17.07 4.17
N THR A 199 3.13 18.18 3.99
CA THR A 199 4.38 18.22 3.22
C THR A 199 5.47 17.34 3.83
N GLU A 200 5.66 17.41 5.15
CA GLU A 200 6.68 16.62 5.86
C GLU A 200 6.35 15.13 5.86
N PHE A 201 5.07 14.76 5.99
CA PHE A 201 4.67 13.36 5.84
C PHE A 201 5.07 12.80 4.47
N LEU A 202 4.80 13.54 3.38
CA LEU A 202 5.17 13.11 2.03
C LEU A 202 6.69 13.02 1.85
N LYS A 203 7.45 13.98 2.40
CA LYS A 203 8.93 13.96 2.37
C LYS A 203 9.50 12.74 3.06
N ASN A 204 9.04 12.48 4.28
CA ASN A 204 9.49 11.35 5.08
C ASN A 204 9.19 10.01 4.40
N TYR A 205 8.12 9.96 3.59
CA TYR A 205 7.76 8.73 2.90
C TYR A 205 8.53 8.49 1.60
N ILE A 206 8.78 9.53 0.80
CA ILE A 206 9.45 9.40 -0.51
C ILE A 206 10.94 9.10 -0.37
N GLU A 207 11.57 9.49 0.76
CA GLU A 207 12.98 9.24 1.06
C GLU A 207 13.94 9.46 -0.13
N LYS A 208 14.92 8.56 -0.32
CA LYS A 208 15.90 8.58 -1.43
C LYS A 208 15.51 7.66 -2.59
N GLU A 209 14.29 7.17 -2.63
CA GLU A 209 13.83 6.22 -3.66
C GLU A 209 13.39 6.97 -4.93
N ASP A 210 13.39 6.28 -6.07
CA ASP A 210 12.88 6.85 -7.31
C ASP A 210 11.35 6.83 -7.33
N VAL A 211 10.75 7.94 -7.74
CA VAL A 211 9.31 8.06 -7.94
C VAL A 211 9.00 7.94 -9.42
N PHE A 212 7.97 7.16 -9.72
CA PHE A 212 7.44 6.98 -11.05
C PHE A 212 6.09 7.69 -11.16
N CYS A 213 5.93 8.58 -12.14
CA CYS A 213 4.69 9.31 -12.38
C CYS A 213 4.09 9.01 -13.74
N LYS A 214 2.79 8.78 -13.74
CA LYS A 214 1.93 8.76 -14.92
C LYS A 214 1.34 10.15 -15.11
N ILE A 215 1.78 10.85 -16.14
CA ILE A 215 1.34 12.20 -16.43
C ILE A 215 0.13 12.16 -17.36
N GLU A 216 -0.94 12.84 -16.97
CA GLU A 216 -2.15 13.03 -17.78
C GLU A 216 -1.86 13.93 -18.99
N GLU A 217 -2.58 13.70 -20.09
CA GLU A 217 -2.48 14.53 -21.30
C GLU A 217 -2.83 16.00 -21.03
N LYS A 218 -3.79 16.24 -20.12
CA LYS A 218 -4.25 17.58 -19.77
C LYS A 218 -3.49 18.10 -18.56
N LYS A 219 -2.98 19.32 -18.71
CA LYS A 219 -2.43 20.10 -17.60
C LYS A 219 -3.54 20.78 -16.82
N ASP A 220 -3.22 21.19 -15.59
CA ASP A 220 -4.14 22.03 -14.83
C ASP A 220 -4.20 23.47 -15.37
N GLN A 221 -5.11 24.27 -14.82
CA GLN A 221 -5.29 25.68 -15.20
C GLN A 221 -4.04 26.56 -14.97
N PHE A 222 -3.11 26.11 -14.12
CA PHE A 222 -1.83 26.76 -13.84
C PHE A 222 -0.68 26.16 -14.68
N LYS A 223 -1.00 25.35 -15.70
CA LYS A 223 -0.06 24.67 -16.59
C LYS A 223 0.89 23.70 -15.88
N ARG A 224 0.52 23.21 -14.69
CA ARG A 224 1.24 22.12 -14.00
C ARG A 224 0.85 20.79 -14.64
N ASN A 225 1.80 19.85 -14.66
CA ASN A 225 1.48 18.48 -15.04
C ASN A 225 0.59 17.88 -13.95
N LEU A 226 -0.52 17.25 -14.34
CA LEU A 226 -1.34 16.44 -13.45
C LEU A 226 -0.93 14.98 -13.63
N GLY A 227 -0.93 14.22 -12.55
CA GLY A 227 -0.58 12.81 -12.67
C GLY A 227 -0.80 12.02 -11.41
N GLU A 228 -0.71 10.70 -11.56
CA GLU A 228 -0.61 9.77 -10.45
C GLU A 228 0.85 9.35 -10.30
N CYS A 229 1.40 9.51 -9.11
CA CYS A 229 2.79 9.18 -8.82
C CYS A 229 2.87 8.02 -7.84
N PHE A 230 3.92 7.23 -8.00
CA PHE A 230 4.09 5.96 -7.33
C PHE A 230 5.50 5.87 -6.76
N LEU A 231 5.60 5.47 -5.49
CA LEU A 231 6.84 4.98 -4.93
C LEU A 231 6.81 3.46 -5.07
N LYS A 232 7.68 2.90 -5.92
CA LYS A 232 7.55 1.51 -6.38
C LYS A 232 6.15 1.30 -7.00
N ARG A 233 5.26 0.52 -6.37
CA ARG A 233 3.86 0.34 -6.81
C ARG A 233 2.82 1.06 -5.96
N LEU A 234 3.22 1.74 -4.88
CA LEU A 234 2.27 2.44 -4.02
C LEU A 234 1.91 3.81 -4.60
N SER A 235 0.61 4.03 -4.87
CA SER A 235 0.08 5.36 -5.20
C SER A 235 0.31 6.32 -4.05
N LEU A 236 1.05 7.39 -4.32
CA LEU A 236 1.30 8.47 -3.36
C LEU A 236 0.02 9.21 -3.03
N SER A 237 -0.89 9.41 -4.01
CA SER A 237 -2.19 10.04 -3.74
C SER A 237 -3.02 9.22 -2.76
N LYS A 238 -3.09 7.90 -2.97
CA LYS A 238 -3.76 6.96 -2.07
C LYS A 238 -3.14 7.00 -0.68
N LEU A 239 -1.82 6.93 -0.60
CA LEU A 239 -1.08 7.01 0.67
C LEU A 239 -1.43 8.28 1.45
N MET A 240 -1.40 9.45 0.79
CA MET A 240 -1.69 10.72 1.43
C MET A 240 -3.12 10.77 1.99
N VAL A 241 -4.10 10.31 1.21
CA VAL A 241 -5.51 10.29 1.64
C VAL A 241 -5.74 9.28 2.77
N ARG A 242 -5.19 8.07 2.64
CA ARG A 242 -5.35 6.99 3.62
C ARG A 242 -4.78 7.34 4.99
N ASN A 243 -3.71 8.13 5.03
CA ASN A 243 -3.08 8.58 6.28
C ASN A 243 -3.62 9.93 6.77
N GLY A 244 -4.61 10.51 6.07
CA GLY A 244 -5.24 11.76 6.46
C GLY A 244 -4.38 12.99 6.26
N TYR A 245 -3.44 12.99 5.32
CA TYR A 245 -2.60 14.15 4.97
C TYR A 245 -3.01 14.81 3.64
N ALA A 246 -3.93 14.22 2.90
CA ALA A 246 -4.69 14.84 1.83
C ALA A 246 -6.14 14.37 1.87
N PHE A 247 -6.99 14.98 1.07
CA PHE A 247 -8.42 14.66 0.98
C PHE A 247 -8.78 14.21 -0.43
N ASP A 248 -9.75 13.30 -0.52
CA ASP A 248 -10.32 12.92 -1.81
C ASP A 248 -11.05 14.13 -2.39
N TYR A 249 -10.60 14.60 -3.56
CA TYR A 249 -11.24 15.74 -4.21
C TYR A 249 -12.23 15.23 -5.25
N GLU A 250 -13.41 14.80 -4.78
CA GLU A 250 -14.44 14.11 -5.57
C GLU A 250 -14.77 14.76 -6.92
N LYS A 251 -14.73 16.10 -6.98
CA LYS A 251 -14.93 16.88 -8.20
C LYS A 251 -14.01 16.42 -9.36
N TYR A 252 -12.78 16.02 -9.03
CA TYR A 252 -11.77 15.59 -10.01
C TYR A 252 -11.52 14.09 -9.96
N SER A 253 -11.53 13.47 -8.76
CA SER A 253 -11.26 12.05 -8.60
C SER A 253 -12.43 11.14 -8.97
N LYS A 254 -13.67 11.67 -9.00
CA LYS A 254 -14.91 10.90 -9.13
C LYS A 254 -15.07 9.83 -8.04
N GLY A 255 -14.52 10.07 -6.84
CA GLY A 255 -14.62 9.17 -5.69
C GLY A 255 -13.51 8.13 -5.60
N LYS A 256 -12.49 8.18 -6.48
CA LYS A 256 -11.37 7.23 -6.53
C LYS A 256 -10.71 6.98 -5.17
N PHE A 257 -10.69 7.96 -4.26
CA PHE A 257 -10.02 7.85 -2.95
C PHE A 257 -10.99 7.89 -1.76
N LYS A 258 -12.31 7.81 -1.99
CA LYS A 258 -13.35 7.95 -0.95
C LYS A 258 -13.19 6.96 0.20
N TYR A 259 -12.73 5.75 -0.11
CA TYR A 259 -12.58 4.69 0.87
C TYR A 259 -11.33 4.85 1.74
N ASP A 260 -10.22 5.28 1.14
CA ASP A 260 -9.02 5.62 1.89
C ASP A 260 -9.30 6.80 2.82
N GLN A 261 -10.11 7.76 2.37
CA GLN A 261 -10.57 8.86 3.21
C GLN A 261 -11.45 8.35 4.36
N ALA A 262 -12.43 7.48 4.08
CA ALA A 262 -13.28 6.87 5.11
C ALA A 262 -12.46 6.06 6.13
N TYR A 263 -11.40 5.37 5.69
CA TYR A 263 -10.47 4.68 6.58
C TYR A 263 -9.72 5.66 7.49
N ALA A 264 -9.18 6.75 6.92
CA ALA A 264 -8.49 7.78 7.69
C ALA A 264 -9.41 8.45 8.72
N GLN A 265 -10.67 8.73 8.33
CA GLN A 265 -11.71 9.25 9.21
C GLN A 265 -12.00 8.31 10.38
N LYS A 266 -12.33 7.05 10.08
CA LYS A 266 -12.69 6.04 11.09
C LYS A 266 -11.59 5.85 12.14
N ASN A 267 -10.33 5.90 11.69
CA ASN A 267 -9.16 5.68 12.54
C ASN A 267 -8.55 6.98 13.09
N LYS A 268 -9.18 8.15 12.83
CA LYS A 268 -8.68 9.47 13.25
C LYS A 268 -7.21 9.71 12.88
N LEU A 269 -6.83 9.44 11.63
CA LEU A 269 -5.46 9.58 11.15
C LEU A 269 -5.19 10.99 10.61
N GLY A 270 -3.95 11.47 10.78
CA GLY A 270 -3.52 12.76 10.25
C GLY A 270 -4.44 13.90 10.67
N MET A 271 -4.92 14.67 9.70
CA MET A 271 -5.85 15.79 9.94
C MET A 271 -7.15 15.34 10.62
N TRP A 272 -7.59 14.09 10.45
CA TRP A 272 -8.81 13.57 11.07
C TRP A 272 -8.72 13.39 12.60
N SER A 273 -7.52 13.53 13.19
CA SER A 273 -7.34 13.65 14.64
C SER A 273 -7.50 15.08 15.17
N MET A 274 -7.65 16.07 14.28
CA MET A 274 -7.64 17.49 14.59
C MET A 274 -8.93 18.15 14.14
N LYS A 275 -9.18 19.39 14.60
CA LYS A 275 -10.18 20.25 13.98
C LYS A 275 -9.54 20.99 12.82
N PHE A 276 -10.04 20.78 11.60
CA PHE A 276 -9.49 21.35 10.38
C PHE A 276 -10.59 21.89 9.46
N GLU A 277 -10.16 22.57 8.40
CA GLU A 277 -10.97 22.99 7.27
C GLU A 277 -10.42 22.33 6.00
N PHE A 278 -11.28 21.95 5.05
CA PHE A 278 -10.80 21.38 3.79
C PHE A 278 -10.02 22.41 2.96
N PRO A 279 -8.96 22.02 2.21
CA PRO A 279 -8.11 22.98 1.51
C PRO A 279 -8.86 23.80 0.44
N TRP A 280 -9.84 23.20 -0.24
CA TRP A 280 -10.73 23.94 -1.16
C TRP A 280 -11.64 24.95 -0.45
N GLU A 281 -12.01 24.76 0.81
CA GLU A 281 -12.77 25.73 1.60
C GLU A 281 -11.86 26.85 2.09
N PHE A 282 -10.67 26.50 2.59
CA PHE A 282 -9.63 27.45 2.98
C PHE A 282 -9.30 28.42 1.84
N ARG A 283 -9.11 27.91 0.62
CA ARG A 283 -8.88 28.74 -0.57
C ARG A 283 -10.07 29.63 -0.95
N LYS A 284 -11.32 29.21 -0.71
CA LYS A 284 -12.51 30.05 -0.97
C LYS A 284 -12.63 31.22 0.00
N LYS A 285 -12.15 31.06 1.23
CA LYS A 285 -12.20 32.10 2.27
C LYS A 285 -11.07 33.13 2.19
N ASN A 286 -10.05 32.91 1.36
CA ASN A 286 -8.76 33.61 1.47
C ASN A 286 -8.20 34.21 0.18
#